data_AF-A0A3P8VP99-F1
#
_entry.id   AF-A0A3P8VP99-F1
#
_cell.length_a   1.000
_cell.length_b   1.000
_cell.length_c   1.000
_cell.angle_alpha   90.00
_cell.angle_beta   90.00
_cell.angle_gamma   90.00
#
_symmetry.space_group_name_H-M   'P 1'
#
loop_
_entity.id
_entity.type
_entity.pdbx_description
1 polymer ?
#
loop_
_entity_poly.entity_id
_entity_poly.type
_entity_poly.pdbx_seq_one_letter_code
_entity_poly.pdbx_strand_id
1 'polypeptide(L)'
;MLMPLRDLRAIYEVLFRDGVMVAKKDKRPQIKHSEVQVVTNLQVIRAMGSLKSRGLVKETFAWRHYYWYLTNEGIVYLRDYLNLPPEIVPASLQRVRKPAATLAIAQRASRVQTVEGPTSYVPKPRQRCEGESQEAHAERQGYHKSQSQFLFRNSLGVEMRRVHWDVAVI
;
A
#
# COMPACT_ATOMS: atom_id res chain seq x y z
N MET A 1 -24.30 19.06 7.71
CA MET A 1 -25.33 18.03 7.49
C MET A 1 -25.95 17.73 8.85
N LEU A 2 -27.27 17.68 8.93
CA LEU A 2 -27.96 17.25 10.15
C LEU A 2 -27.85 15.72 10.26
N MET A 3 -27.24 15.22 11.34
CA MET A 3 -27.10 13.80 11.67
C MET A 3 -27.36 13.64 13.18
N PRO A 4 -28.05 12.58 13.63
CA PRO A 4 -28.14 12.30 15.07
C PRO A 4 -26.75 12.04 15.67
N LEU A 5 -26.53 12.51 16.89
CA LEU A 5 -25.25 12.41 17.59
C LEU A 5 -24.81 10.95 17.81
N ARG A 6 -25.79 10.04 17.98
CA ARG A 6 -25.54 8.61 18.18
C ARG A 6 -24.82 7.99 16.97
N ASP A 7 -25.30 8.28 15.77
CA ASP A 7 -24.70 7.79 14.51
C ASP A 7 -23.31 8.40 14.30
N LEU A 8 -23.16 9.69 14.58
CA LEU A 8 -21.87 10.38 14.44
C LEU A 8 -20.81 9.77 15.37
N ARG A 9 -21.19 9.53 16.62
CA ARG A 9 -20.34 8.87 17.61
C ARG A 9 -19.94 7.47 17.15
N ALA A 10 -20.87 6.68 16.62
CA ALA A 10 -20.58 5.34 16.11
C ALA A 10 -19.56 5.35 14.95
N ILE A 11 -19.65 6.32 14.03
CA ILE A 11 -18.66 6.50 12.95
C ILE A 11 -17.28 6.78 13.55
N TYR A 12 -17.20 7.69 14.53
CA TYR A 12 -15.94 8.08 15.15
C TYR A 12 -15.30 6.95 15.96
N GLU A 13 -16.09 6.14 16.65
CA GLU A 13 -15.60 4.96 17.38
C GLU A 13 -15.01 3.91 16.44
N VAL A 14 -15.62 3.66 15.28
CA VAL A 14 -15.09 2.74 14.27
C VAL A 14 -13.79 3.31 13.68
N LEU A 15 -13.81 4.58 13.28
CA LEU A 15 -12.63 5.26 12.74
C LEU A 15 -11.44 5.25 13.72
N PHE A 16 -11.69 5.44 15.01
CA PHE A 16 -10.64 5.45 16.02
C PHE A 16 -10.10 4.05 16.33
N ARG A 17 -10.95 3.01 16.33
CA ARG A 17 -10.51 1.63 16.53
C ARG A 17 -9.55 1.19 15.42
N ASP A 18 -9.95 1.38 14.17
CA ASP A 18 -9.21 0.86 13.03
C ASP A 18 -8.11 1.83 12.55
N GLY A 19 -8.31 3.14 12.74
CA GLY A 19 -7.43 4.20 12.26
C GLY A 19 -7.53 4.47 10.75
N VAL A 20 -8.34 3.68 10.04
CA VAL A 20 -8.61 3.77 8.60
C VAL A 20 -10.09 3.51 8.39
N MET A 21 -10.70 4.15 7.39
CA MET A 21 -12.09 3.88 7.00
C MET A 21 -12.23 3.92 5.48
N VAL A 22 -13.06 3.05 4.92
CA VAL A 22 -13.25 2.93 3.47
C VAL A 22 -14.73 2.96 3.10
N ALA A 23 -15.15 3.93 2.29
CA ALA A 23 -16.53 3.99 1.80
C ALA A 23 -16.61 4.02 0.27
N LYS A 24 -17.57 3.30 -0.30
CA LYS A 24 -17.89 3.42 -1.72
C LYS A 24 -18.58 4.76 -2.00
N LYS A 25 -18.26 5.45 -3.10
CA LYS A 25 -18.92 6.69 -3.52
C LYS A 25 -20.29 6.38 -4.13
N ASP A 26 -21.23 5.99 -3.28
CA ASP A 26 -22.63 5.81 -3.63
C ASP A 26 -23.50 6.59 -2.63
N LYS A 27 -24.28 7.54 -3.15
CA LYS A 27 -25.07 8.49 -2.34
C LYS A 27 -26.52 8.06 -2.11
N ARG A 28 -26.89 6.84 -2.50
CA ARG A 28 -28.26 6.33 -2.37
C ARG A 28 -28.56 6.09 -0.88
N PRO A 29 -29.74 6.51 -0.37
CA PRO A 29 -30.04 6.44 1.06
C PRO A 29 -30.18 5.01 1.60
N GLN A 30 -30.45 4.04 0.72
CA GLN A 30 -30.70 2.64 1.09
C GLN A 30 -29.42 1.83 1.34
N ILE A 31 -28.27 2.36 0.92
CA ILE A 31 -27.00 1.66 1.04
C ILE A 31 -26.42 1.93 2.42
N LYS A 32 -26.34 0.86 3.22
CA LYS A 32 -25.66 0.84 4.52
C LYS A 32 -24.16 0.64 4.33
N HIS A 33 -23.39 1.11 5.30
CA HIS A 33 -21.95 0.90 5.30
C HIS A 33 -21.61 -0.50 5.83
N SER A 34 -20.58 -1.16 5.27
CA SER A 34 -20.23 -2.54 5.62
C SER A 34 -19.77 -2.69 7.08
N GLU A 35 -18.94 -1.78 7.56
CA GLU A 35 -18.38 -1.80 8.93
C GLU A 35 -19.35 -1.21 9.96
N VAL A 36 -20.27 -0.35 9.53
CA VAL A 36 -21.19 0.41 10.38
C VAL A 36 -22.62 0.19 9.87
N GLN A 37 -23.19 -0.96 10.23
CA GLN A 37 -24.51 -1.37 9.73
C GLN A 37 -25.66 -0.46 10.20
N VAL A 38 -25.44 0.30 11.27
CA VAL A 38 -26.41 1.26 11.81
C VAL A 38 -26.52 2.51 10.92
N VAL A 39 -25.43 2.88 10.23
CA VAL A 39 -25.29 4.18 9.57
C VAL A 39 -25.34 4.03 8.04
N THR A 40 -25.99 4.99 7.39
CA THR A 40 -26.03 5.05 5.92
C THR A 40 -24.70 5.49 5.34
N ASN A 41 -24.36 5.02 4.15
CA ASN A 41 -23.09 5.35 3.51
C ASN A 41 -22.95 6.86 3.21
N LEU A 42 -24.06 7.55 2.93
CA LEU A 42 -24.07 9.00 2.74
C LEU A 42 -23.67 9.75 4.01
N GLN A 43 -24.17 9.30 5.17
CA GLN A 43 -23.82 9.88 6.46
C GLN A 43 -22.32 9.79 6.72
N VAL A 44 -21.72 8.62 6.44
CA VAL A 44 -20.26 8.40 6.55
C VAL A 44 -19.50 9.37 5.65
N ILE A 45 -19.81 9.43 4.36
CA ILE A 45 -19.12 10.32 3.41
C ILE A 45 -19.17 11.78 3.85
N ARG A 46 -20.30 12.21 4.41
CA ARG A 46 -20.50 13.60 4.85
C ARG A 46 -19.78 13.90 6.17
N ALA A 47 -19.79 12.96 7.12
CA ALA A 47 -19.02 13.09 8.36
C ALA A 47 -17.52 13.13 8.07
N MET A 48 -17.02 12.23 7.23
CA MET A 48 -15.60 12.17 6.85
C MET A 48 -15.17 13.41 6.06
N GLY A 49 -16.05 13.95 5.20
CA GLY A 49 -15.80 15.22 4.51
C GLY A 49 -15.59 16.39 5.48
N SER A 50 -16.32 16.43 6.60
CA SER A 50 -16.16 17.45 7.64
C SER A 50 -14.87 17.30 8.45
N LEU A 51 -14.42 16.07 8.70
CA LEU A 51 -13.14 15.80 9.36
C LEU A 51 -11.97 16.19 8.46
N LYS A 52 -12.07 15.88 7.16
CA LYS A 52 -11.06 16.27 6.17
C LYS A 52 -10.91 17.78 6.05
N SER A 53 -12.01 18.53 6.00
CA SER A 53 -11.93 19.99 5.88
C SER A 53 -11.23 20.65 7.07
N ARG A 54 -11.15 19.94 8.21
CA ARG A 54 -10.43 20.36 9.41
C ARG A 54 -8.99 19.84 9.49
N GLY A 55 -8.52 19.05 8.52
CA GLY A 55 -7.16 18.47 8.52
C GLY A 55 -6.98 17.22 9.39
N LEU A 56 -8.05 16.71 10.01
CA LEU A 56 -8.00 15.57 10.94
C LEU A 56 -7.81 14.21 10.25
N VAL A 57 -8.12 14.16 8.95
CA VAL A 57 -8.12 12.94 8.15
C VAL A 57 -7.57 13.25 6.76
N LYS A 58 -6.70 12.37 6.25
CA LYS A 58 -6.23 12.39 4.86
C LYS A 58 -7.13 11.51 3.99
N GLU A 59 -7.70 12.08 2.94
CA GLU A 59 -8.51 11.35 1.96
C GLU A 59 -7.69 11.01 0.71
N THR A 60 -7.86 9.78 0.22
CA THR A 60 -7.46 9.34 -1.12
C THR A 60 -8.67 8.78 -1.83
N PHE A 61 -8.91 9.21 -3.07
CA PHE A 61 -10.05 8.76 -3.87
C PHE A 61 -9.56 7.94 -5.06
N ALA A 62 -9.95 6.68 -5.13
CA ALA A 62 -9.55 5.77 -6.20
C ALA A 62 -10.66 4.77 -6.49
N TRP A 63 -10.88 4.42 -7.76
CA TRP A 63 -11.84 3.38 -8.17
C TRP A 63 -13.28 3.58 -7.65
N ARG A 64 -13.74 4.84 -7.50
CA ARG A 64 -15.02 5.18 -6.84
C ARG A 64 -15.09 4.80 -5.36
N HIS A 65 -13.98 4.59 -4.69
CA HIS A 65 -13.88 4.39 -3.25
C HIS A 65 -13.12 5.54 -2.60
N TYR A 66 -13.61 5.96 -1.44
CA TYR A 66 -12.93 6.87 -0.53
C TYR A 66 -12.13 6.04 0.46
N TYR A 67 -10.85 6.36 0.56
CA TYR A 67 -9.93 5.83 1.55
C TYR A 67 -9.53 6.96 2.48
N TRP A 68 -9.80 6.80 3.77
CA TRP A 68 -9.49 7.81 4.77
C TRP A 68 -8.45 7.26 5.76
N TYR A 69 -7.42 8.06 5.99
CA TYR A 69 -6.35 7.77 6.94
C TYR A 69 -6.39 8.81 8.05
N LEU A 70 -6.45 8.34 9.30
CA LEU A 70 -6.45 9.21 10.45
C LEU A 70 -5.06 9.86 10.62
N THR A 71 -5.01 11.18 10.85
CA THR A 71 -3.76 11.90 11.13
C THR A 71 -3.51 12.00 12.64
N ASN A 72 -2.29 12.36 13.05
CA ASN A 72 -1.94 12.51 14.47
C ASN A 72 -2.83 13.56 15.18
N GLU A 73 -3.14 14.66 14.50
CA GLU A 73 -4.07 15.69 15.01
C GLU A 73 -5.49 15.14 15.14
N GLY A 74 -5.94 14.33 14.17
CA GLY A 74 -7.22 13.63 14.23
C GLY A 74 -7.34 12.68 15.41
N ILE A 75 -6.26 11.99 15.77
CA ILE A 75 -6.23 11.10 16.95
C ILE A 75 -6.51 11.90 18.23
N VAL A 76 -5.87 13.06 18.41
CA VAL A 76 -6.09 13.92 19.57
C VAL A 76 -7.54 14.41 19.62
N TYR A 77 -8.04 14.94 18.50
CA TYR A 77 -9.42 15.42 18.41
C TYR A 77 -10.46 14.35 18.75
N LEU A 78 -10.29 13.13 18.22
CA LEU A 78 -11.24 12.04 18.47
C LEU A 78 -11.17 11.54 19.92
N ARG A 79 -10.01 11.59 20.57
CA ARG A 79 -9.90 11.26 22.00
C ARG A 79 -10.70 12.22 22.87
N ASP A 80 -10.55 13.52 22.62
CA ASP A 80 -11.28 14.56 23.35
C ASP A 80 -12.78 14.46 23.10
N TYR A 81 -13.19 14.20 21.85
CA TYR A 81 -14.61 14.07 21.50
C TYR A 81 -15.26 12.82 22.13
N LEU A 82 -14.56 11.68 22.12
CA LEU A 82 -15.07 10.41 22.66
C LEU A 82 -14.85 10.27 24.18
N ASN A 83 -14.07 11.16 24.79
CA ASN A 83 -13.64 11.11 26.19
C ASN A 83 -12.92 9.81 26.56
N LEU A 84 -11.98 9.38 25.71
CA LEU A 84 -11.18 8.17 25.90
C LEU A 84 -9.86 8.49 26.63
N PRO A 85 -9.35 7.59 27.49
CA PRO A 85 -8.04 7.77 28.11
C PRO A 85 -6.91 7.76 27.06
N PRO A 86 -5.78 8.44 27.33
CA PRO A 86 -4.68 8.61 26.36
C PRO A 86 -3.95 7.30 26.00
N GLU A 87 -4.16 6.24 26.78
CA GLU A 87 -3.57 4.92 26.58
C GLU A 87 -4.10 4.21 25.33
N ILE A 88 -5.34 4.50 24.92
CA ILE A 88 -5.93 3.82 23.78
C ILE A 88 -5.35 4.43 22.49
N VAL A 89 -4.64 3.58 21.77
CA VAL A 89 -3.98 3.89 20.50
C VAL A 89 -4.71 3.15 19.39
N PRO A 90 -5.00 3.79 18.23
CA PRO A 90 -5.62 3.13 17.09
C PRO A 90 -4.82 1.90 16.64
N ALA A 91 -5.49 0.90 16.07
CA ALA A 91 -4.88 -0.35 15.63
C ALA A 91 -3.71 -0.14 14.65
N SER A 92 -3.74 0.93 13.85
CA SER A 92 -2.67 1.29 12.91
C SER A 92 -1.31 1.54 13.57
N LEU A 93 -1.29 2.01 14.82
CA LEU A 93 -0.07 2.31 15.57
C LEU A 93 0.31 1.20 16.56
N GLN A 94 -0.58 0.23 16.78
CA GLN A 94 -0.27 -0.95 17.58
C GLN A 94 0.68 -1.84 16.77
N ARG A 95 1.95 -1.86 17.18
CA ARG A 95 2.97 -2.69 16.51
C ARG A 95 2.66 -4.17 16.74
N VAL A 96 1.98 -4.79 15.80
CA VAL A 96 1.79 -6.24 15.78
C VAL A 96 3.17 -6.90 15.67
N ARG A 97 3.62 -7.50 16.77
CA ARG A 97 4.80 -8.36 16.78
C ARG A 97 4.43 -9.61 15.98
N LYS A 98 4.70 -9.62 14.67
CA LYS A 98 4.61 -10.86 13.89
C LYS A 98 5.55 -11.88 14.56
N PRO A 99 5.06 -13.04 15.05
CA PRO A 99 5.96 -14.06 15.55
C PRO A 99 6.89 -14.44 14.41
N ALA A 100 8.20 -14.41 14.69
CA ALA A 100 9.24 -14.65 13.70
C ALA A 100 9.04 -16.03 13.05
N ALA A 101 8.42 -16.05 11.86
CA ALA A 101 8.32 -17.23 11.00
C ALA A 101 9.70 -17.74 10.52
N THR A 102 10.78 -17.06 10.92
CA THR A 102 12.18 -17.41 10.66
C THR A 102 12.59 -18.74 11.30
N LEU A 103 11.97 -19.16 12.42
CA LEU A 103 12.31 -20.44 13.06
C LEU A 103 11.68 -21.66 12.36
N ALA A 104 10.52 -21.50 11.73
CA ALA A 104 9.85 -22.61 11.03
C ALA A 104 10.52 -22.96 9.68
N ILE A 105 11.14 -21.98 9.02
CA ILE A 105 11.89 -22.20 7.77
C ILE A 105 13.20 -22.95 8.05
N ALA A 106 13.91 -22.61 9.13
CA ALA A 106 15.12 -23.31 9.55
C ALA A 106 14.88 -24.79 9.89
N GLN A 107 13.77 -25.10 10.56
CA GLN A 107 13.39 -26.48 10.91
C GLN A 107 12.96 -27.32 9.70
N ARG A 108 12.47 -26.67 8.62
CA ARG A 108 12.09 -27.36 7.38
C ARG A 108 13.30 -27.69 6.52
N ALA A 109 14.37 -26.90 6.59
CA ALA A 109 15.63 -27.13 5.90
C ALA A 109 16.46 -28.27 6.53
N SER A 110 16.36 -28.50 7.85
CA SER A 110 17.07 -29.60 8.51
C SER A 110 16.42 -30.97 8.32
N ARG A 111 15.14 -31.03 7.94
CA ARG A 111 14.37 -32.26 7.71
C ARG A 111 14.28 -32.62 6.22
N VAL A 112 15.32 -32.38 5.44
CA VAL A 112 15.47 -32.99 4.11
C VAL A 112 16.42 -34.17 4.27
N GLN A 113 15.86 -35.37 4.47
CA GLN A 113 16.63 -36.60 4.39
C GLN A 113 17.08 -36.79 2.94
N THR A 114 18.39 -36.76 2.70
CA THR A 114 18.99 -37.22 1.45
C THR A 114 18.75 -38.72 1.34
N VAL A 115 17.78 -39.13 0.51
CA VAL A 115 17.61 -40.53 0.14
C VAL A 115 18.61 -40.81 -0.97
N GLU A 116 19.63 -41.63 -0.69
CA GLU A 116 20.56 -42.19 -1.66
C GLU A 116 19.77 -43.16 -2.57
N GLY A 117 19.10 -42.62 -3.59
CA GLY A 117 18.50 -43.36 -4.69
C GLY A 117 19.30 -43.10 -5.97
N PRO A 118 19.48 -44.10 -6.87
CA PRO A 118 20.15 -43.90 -8.15
C PRO A 118 19.30 -42.97 -9.03
N THR A 119 19.53 -41.67 -8.87
CA THR A 119 18.76 -40.63 -9.56
C THR A 119 19.53 -40.29 -10.83
N SER A 120 19.00 -40.68 -11.99
CA SER A 120 19.56 -40.42 -13.32
C SER A 120 19.44 -38.95 -13.76
N TYR A 121 19.38 -38.01 -12.83
CA TYR A 121 19.34 -36.58 -13.15
C TYR A 121 20.76 -36.02 -13.14
N VAL A 122 21.35 -35.90 -14.34
CA VAL A 122 22.61 -35.20 -14.54
C VAL A 122 22.39 -33.72 -14.21
N PRO A 123 23.04 -33.15 -13.18
CA PRO A 123 22.98 -31.72 -12.94
C PRO A 123 23.66 -31.00 -14.10
N LYS A 124 22.97 -30.05 -14.75
CA LYS A 124 23.61 -29.18 -15.75
C LYS A 124 24.85 -28.52 -15.13
N PRO A 125 26.03 -28.55 -15.80
CA PRO A 125 27.21 -27.90 -15.29
C PRO A 125 26.94 -26.41 -15.10
N ARG A 126 27.08 -25.92 -13.86
CA ARG A 126 27.20 -24.49 -13.61
C ARG A 126 28.53 -24.05 -14.20
N GLN A 127 28.45 -23.28 -15.27
CA GLN A 127 29.60 -22.57 -15.83
C GLN A 127 30.17 -21.68 -14.73
N ARG A 128 31.37 -22.03 -14.27
CA ARG A 128 32.18 -21.23 -13.36
C ARG A 128 32.77 -20.09 -14.20
N CYS A 129 32.09 -18.94 -14.22
CA CYS A 129 32.70 -17.67 -14.63
C CYS A 129 32.96 -16.86 -13.35
N GLU A 130 34.14 -17.07 -12.77
CA GLU A 130 34.77 -16.04 -11.96
C GLU A 130 35.27 -14.97 -12.95
N GLY A 131 34.65 -13.79 -12.97
CA GLY A 131 35.12 -12.72 -13.85
C GLY A 131 34.24 -11.47 -14.02
N GLU A 132 32.93 -11.52 -13.81
CA GLU A 132 32.05 -10.39 -14.21
C GLU A 132 31.30 -9.80 -13.01
N SER A 133 32.02 -9.25 -12.03
CA SER A 133 31.39 -8.61 -10.85
C SER A 133 31.44 -7.09 -10.87
N GLN A 134 32.11 -6.46 -11.84
CA GLN A 134 32.24 -5.00 -11.92
C GLN A 134 31.60 -4.41 -13.19
N GLU A 135 31.75 -5.05 -14.35
CA GLU A 135 31.21 -4.56 -15.62
C GLU A 135 29.67 -4.59 -15.69
N ALA A 136 29.04 -5.67 -15.23
CA ALA A 136 27.57 -5.77 -15.17
C ALA A 136 26.94 -4.77 -14.19
N HIS A 137 27.69 -4.33 -13.18
CA HIS A 137 27.26 -3.29 -12.24
C HIS A 137 27.43 -1.88 -12.85
N ALA A 138 28.47 -1.67 -13.66
CA ALA A 138 28.69 -0.43 -14.40
C ALA A 138 27.67 -0.23 -15.54
N GLU A 139 27.29 -1.31 -16.24
CA GLU A 139 26.30 -1.28 -17.32
C GLU A 139 24.90 -0.91 -16.79
N ARG A 140 24.51 -1.45 -15.63
CA ARG A 140 23.26 -1.07 -14.93
C ARG A 140 23.23 0.39 -14.48
N GLN A 141 24.38 0.96 -14.09
CA GLN A 141 24.49 2.39 -13.79
C GLN A 141 24.46 3.26 -15.06
N GLY A 142 24.95 2.73 -16.19
CA GLY A 142 24.87 3.35 -17.51
C GLY A 142 23.42 3.64 -17.90
N TYR A 143 22.55 2.64 -17.85
CA TYR A 143 21.11 2.77 -18.17
C TYR A 143 20.38 3.79 -17.28
N HIS A 144 20.75 3.89 -16.01
CA HIS A 144 20.17 4.87 -15.09
C HIS A 144 20.64 6.31 -15.39
N LYS A 145 21.87 6.49 -15.90
CA LYS A 145 22.36 7.80 -16.36
C LYS A 145 21.77 8.20 -17.72
N SER A 146 21.51 7.25 -18.62
CA SER A 146 20.92 7.54 -19.93
C SER A 146 19.46 7.95 -19.85
N GLN A 147 18.66 7.37 -18.94
CA GLN A 147 17.27 7.80 -18.72
C GLN A 147 17.18 9.24 -18.19
N SER A 148 18.07 9.63 -17.27
CA SER A 148 18.11 11.00 -16.75
C SER A 148 18.54 12.03 -17.81
N GLN A 149 19.41 11.65 -18.76
CA GLN A 149 19.76 12.51 -19.90
C GLN A 149 18.66 12.58 -20.97
N PHE A 150 17.90 11.51 -21.18
CA PHE A 150 16.78 11.49 -22.14
C PHE A 150 15.62 12.39 -21.69
N LEU A 151 15.36 12.47 -20.38
CA LEU A 151 14.36 13.38 -19.82
C LEU A 151 14.82 14.84 -19.76
N PHE A 152 16.13 15.10 -19.68
CA PHE A 152 16.66 16.47 -19.72
C PHE A 152 16.66 17.06 -21.14
N ARG A 153 16.89 16.24 -22.18
CA ARG A 153 16.93 16.70 -23.59
C ARG A 153 15.54 16.98 -24.19
N ASN A 154 14.47 16.44 -23.62
CA ASN A 154 13.09 16.74 -24.02
C ASN A 154 12.52 18.02 -23.38
N SER A 155 13.25 18.65 -22.45
CA SER A 155 12.89 19.96 -21.88
C SER A 155 13.34 21.14 -22.75
N LEU A 156 14.16 20.91 -23.78
CA LEU A 156 14.54 21.90 -24.78
C LEU A 156 14.08 21.37 -26.13
N GLY A 157 12.92 21.84 -26.58
CA GLY A 157 12.24 21.37 -27.79
C GLY A 157 13.17 21.24 -28.99
N VAL A 158 13.53 20.00 -29.31
CA VAL A 158 14.14 19.62 -30.59
C VAL A 158 13.46 18.35 -31.06
N GLU A 159 12.63 18.55 -32.08
CA GLU A 159 11.91 17.54 -32.83
C GLU A 159 12.88 16.55 -33.48
N MET A 160 12.78 15.26 -33.15
CA MET A 160 13.60 14.22 -33.76
C MET A 160 12.71 13.17 -34.42
N ARG A 161 12.98 12.99 -35.72
CA ARG A 161 12.25 12.20 -36.70
C ARG A 161 12.10 10.74 -36.28
N ARG A 162 10.91 10.23 -36.60
CA ARG A 162 10.47 8.83 -36.51
C ARG A 162 11.45 7.94 -37.30
N VAL A 163 12.25 7.13 -36.60
CA VAL A 163 13.11 6.12 -37.23
C VAL A 163 12.28 4.87 -37.53
N HIS A 164 12.41 4.45 -38.78
CA HIS A 164 11.84 3.31 -39.46
C HIS A 164 12.19 1.99 -38.74
N TRP A 165 11.22 1.10 -38.57
CA TRP A 165 11.46 -0.28 -38.18
C TRP A 165 11.67 -1.10 -39.45
N ASP A 166 12.91 -1.22 -39.89
CA ASP A 166 13.27 -2.21 -40.91
C ASP A 166 13.45 -3.57 -40.21
N VAL A 167 12.52 -4.46 -40.52
CA VAL A 167 12.60 -5.89 -40.24
C VAL A 167 13.52 -6.52 -41.28
N ALA A 168 14.62 -7.12 -40.85
CA ALA A 168 15.38 -8.10 -41.62
C ALA A 168 15.64 -9.32 -40.71
N VAL A 169 14.96 -10.45 -40.96
CA VAL A 169 15.48 -11.73 -41.50
C VAL A 169 16.58 -12.32 -40.59
N ILE A 170 16.41 -13.50 -39.98
CA ILE A 170 16.27 -14.86 -40.56
C ILE A 170 15.19 -15.67 -39.84
#